data_AF-A0A7S3UH18-F1
#
_entry.id   AF-A0A7S3UH18-F1
#
_cell.length_a   1.000
_cell.length_b   1.000
_cell.length_c   1.000
_cell.angle_alpha   90.00
_cell.angle_beta   90.00
_cell.angle_gamma   90.00
#
_symmetry.space_group_name_H-M   'P 1'
#
loop_
_entity.id
_entity.type
_entity.pdbx_description
1 polymer ?
#
loop_
_entity_poly.entity_id
_entity_poly.type
_entity_poly.pdbx_seq_one_letter_code
_entity_poly.pdbx_strand_id
1 'polypeptide(L)'
;MNVLHWHLTDDISFSLDLPQYTNLQKGNPSPFTYSKEEIIHFIKLANTLGIKVIPEIDVPAHTQSWIRGYPELQGDAQYWMDPTSNFTKDFVVKVVTDVVNLFYGNKNSNEAYNGECVIHLGGDETWDAWNF
;
A
#
# COMPACT_ATOMS: atom_id res chain seq x y z
N MET A 1 20.34 -12.68 -3.90
CA MET A 1 19.28 -11.67 -3.73
C MET A 1 18.79 -11.74 -2.30
N ASN A 2 18.66 -10.61 -1.61
CA ASN A 2 18.31 -10.55 -0.17
C ASN A 2 17.17 -9.55 0.13
N VAL A 3 16.55 -8.99 -0.90
CA VAL A 3 15.42 -8.07 -0.80
C VAL A 3 14.32 -8.57 -1.73
N LEU A 4 13.10 -8.63 -1.21
CA LEU A 4 11.88 -8.73 -1.98
C LEU A 4 11.18 -7.37 -1.91
N HIS A 5 11.16 -6.68 -3.04
CA HIS A 5 10.29 -5.52 -3.22
C HIS A 5 8.90 -6.03 -3.61
N TRP A 6 7.89 -5.74 -2.80
CA TRP A 6 6.55 -6.29 -2.97
C TRP A 6 5.57 -5.18 -3.36
N HIS A 7 5.33 -5.08 -4.66
CA HIS A 7 4.30 -4.24 -5.26
C HIS A 7 2.91 -4.81 -4.94
N LEU A 8 2.17 -4.12 -4.05
CA LEU A 8 0.93 -4.62 -3.45
C LEU A 8 -0.33 -3.88 -3.93
N THR A 9 -0.17 -2.75 -4.60
CA THR A 9 -1.28 -1.88 -5.01
C THR A 9 -1.03 -1.30 -6.39
N ASP A 10 -2.04 -1.35 -7.25
CA ASP A 10 -2.02 -0.77 -8.59
C ASP A 10 -3.46 -0.40 -9.00
N ASP A 11 -3.65 0.10 -10.21
CA ASP A 11 -4.94 0.39 -10.84
C ASP A 11 -5.91 -0.79 -10.81
N ILE A 12 -5.38 -2.01 -10.97
CA ILE A 12 -6.18 -3.22 -11.09
C ILE A 12 -6.35 -3.97 -9.76
N SER A 13 -5.63 -3.59 -8.70
CA SER A 13 -5.77 -4.27 -7.41
C SER A 13 -5.32 -3.46 -6.20
N PHE A 14 -6.10 -3.58 -5.11
CA PHE A 14 -5.64 -3.28 -3.76
C PHE A 14 -5.50 -4.60 -2.97
N SER A 15 -4.33 -5.23 -3.03
CA SER A 15 -4.14 -6.62 -2.59
C SER A 15 -4.03 -6.82 -1.07
N LEU A 16 -4.36 -5.81 -0.25
CA LEU A 16 -4.26 -5.86 1.21
C LEU A 16 -5.63 -5.91 1.87
N ASP A 17 -5.96 -7.01 2.55
CA ASP A 17 -7.21 -7.08 3.32
C ASP A 17 -7.06 -6.34 4.66
N LEU A 18 -7.52 -5.09 4.65
CA LEU A 18 -7.50 -4.18 5.79
C LEU A 18 -8.95 -3.90 6.22
N PRO A 19 -9.44 -4.52 7.32
CA PRO A 19 -10.84 -4.43 7.74
C PRO A 19 -11.36 -3.00 7.98
N GLN A 20 -10.45 -2.07 8.32
CA GLN A 20 -10.80 -0.66 8.51
C GLN A 20 -11.06 0.10 7.20
N TYR A 21 -10.66 -0.47 6.05
CA TYR A 21 -10.80 0.11 4.70
C TYR A 21 -11.70 -0.75 3.81
N THR A 22 -12.87 -1.16 4.32
CA THR A 22 -13.77 -2.08 3.60
C THR A 22 -14.14 -1.61 2.18
N ASN A 23 -14.18 -0.30 1.93
CA ASN A 23 -14.50 0.21 0.61
C ASN A 23 -13.36 0.02 -0.40
N LEU A 24 -12.09 -0.04 0.02
CA LEU A 24 -10.97 -0.41 -0.87
C LEU A 24 -11.21 -1.82 -1.43
N GLN A 25 -11.69 -2.75 -0.60
CA GLN A 25 -12.00 -4.09 -1.04
C GLN A 25 -13.27 -4.19 -1.90
N LYS A 26 -14.29 -3.38 -1.63
CA LYS A 26 -15.47 -3.30 -2.50
C LYS A 26 -15.16 -2.70 -3.88
N GLY A 27 -14.21 -1.75 -3.93
CA GLY A 27 -13.74 -1.13 -5.17
C GLY A 27 -12.67 -1.93 -5.91
N ASN A 28 -12.09 -2.94 -5.26
CA ASN A 28 -11.00 -3.75 -5.78
C ASN A 28 -11.46 -4.57 -7.00
N PRO A 29 -10.89 -4.34 -8.20
CA PRO A 29 -11.25 -5.13 -9.38
C PRO A 29 -10.82 -6.60 -9.27
N SER A 30 -9.76 -6.87 -8.50
CA SER A 30 -9.25 -8.21 -8.23
C SER A 30 -9.96 -8.84 -7.02
N PRO A 31 -10.33 -10.14 -7.07
CA PRO A 31 -10.84 -10.85 -5.90
C PRO A 31 -9.74 -11.35 -4.96
N PHE A 32 -8.47 -11.18 -5.34
CA PHE A 32 -7.33 -11.71 -4.60
C PHE A 32 -6.75 -10.67 -3.66
N THR A 33 -6.60 -11.06 -2.40
CA THR A 33 -6.04 -10.24 -1.32
C THR A 33 -5.18 -11.11 -0.41
N TYR A 34 -4.31 -10.45 0.35
CA TYR A 34 -3.59 -11.05 1.46
C TYR A 34 -4.16 -10.51 2.77
N SER A 35 -4.57 -11.44 3.63
CA SER A 35 -4.92 -11.16 5.02
C SER A 35 -3.70 -10.70 5.82
N LYS A 36 -3.97 -10.06 6.97
CA LYS A 36 -2.90 -9.65 7.90
C LYS A 36 -2.09 -10.85 8.37
N GLU A 37 -2.75 -11.97 8.61
CA GLU A 37 -2.14 -13.22 9.07
C GLU A 37 -1.22 -13.82 8.00
N GLU A 38 -1.65 -13.83 6.73
CA GLU A 38 -0.83 -14.30 5.60
C GLU A 38 0.42 -13.43 5.41
N ILE A 39 0.28 -12.11 5.50
CA ILE A 39 1.42 -11.18 5.39
C ILE A 39 2.40 -11.40 6.55
N ILE A 40 1.91 -11.49 7.79
CA ILE A 40 2.75 -11.75 8.96
C ILE A 40 3.47 -13.10 8.83
N HIS A 41 2.77 -14.14 8.39
CA HIS A 41 3.36 -15.46 8.16
C HIS A 41 4.44 -15.41 7.08
N PHE A 42 4.16 -14.73 5.97
CA PHE A 42 5.10 -14.57 4.87
C PHE A 42 6.37 -13.81 5.28
N ILE A 43 6.22 -12.69 6.00
CA ILE A 43 7.37 -11.91 6.50
C ILE A 43 8.23 -12.76 7.43
N LYS A 44 7.62 -13.56 8.32
CA LYS A 44 8.37 -14.49 9.18
C LYS A 44 9.17 -15.51 8.36
N LEU A 45 8.57 -16.07 7.31
CA LEU A 45 9.27 -16.98 6.41
C LEU A 45 10.41 -16.29 5.64
N ALA A 46 10.19 -15.09 5.12
CA ALA A 46 11.23 -14.32 4.43
C ALA A 46 12.41 -14.04 5.38
N ASN A 47 12.14 -13.72 6.63
CA ASN A 47 13.17 -13.50 7.65
C ASN A 47 14.02 -14.74 7.93
N THR A 48 13.45 -15.96 7.97
CA THR A 48 14.24 -17.19 8.17
C THR A 48 15.16 -17.50 6.98
N LEU A 49 14.85 -16.93 5.81
CA LEU A 49 15.65 -17.03 4.58
C LEU A 49 16.64 -15.86 4.42
N GLY A 50 16.68 -14.92 5.36
CA GLY A 50 17.51 -13.71 5.25
C GLY A 50 17.06 -12.74 4.16
N ILE A 51 15.76 -12.75 3.82
CA ILE A 51 15.15 -11.87 2.82
C ILE A 51 14.41 -10.72 3.52
N LYS A 52 14.81 -9.48 3.21
CA LYS A 52 14.08 -8.28 3.63
C LYS A 52 12.87 -8.06 2.72
N VAL A 53 11.69 -7.92 3.30
CA VAL A 53 10.47 -7.55 2.56
C VAL A 53 10.25 -6.04 2.67
N ILE A 54 10.16 -5.37 1.52
CA ILE A 54 9.83 -3.94 1.40
C ILE A 54 8.48 -3.85 0.69
N PRO A 55 7.41 -3.42 1.37
CA PRO A 55 6.12 -3.19 0.73
C PRO A 55 6.16 -1.91 -0.09
N GLU A 56 5.36 -1.89 -1.15
CA GLU A 56 5.07 -0.71 -1.93
C GLU A 56 3.58 -0.37 -1.88
N ILE A 57 3.32 0.91 -1.65
CA ILE A 57 2.02 1.56 -1.78
C ILE A 57 2.19 2.64 -2.84
N ASP A 58 1.73 2.36 -4.05
CA ASP A 58 1.95 3.23 -5.21
C ASP A 58 0.90 4.34 -5.25
N VAL A 59 1.39 5.57 -5.14
CA VAL A 59 0.61 6.80 -5.17
C VAL A 59 1.45 7.94 -5.76
N PRO A 60 0.83 8.96 -6.39
CA PRO A 60 -0.61 9.13 -6.62
C PRO A 60 -1.13 8.45 -7.90
N ALA A 61 -0.26 7.94 -8.77
CA ALA A 61 -0.60 7.08 -9.90
C ALA A 61 -0.81 5.62 -9.48
N HIS A 62 -1.35 4.80 -10.38
CA HIS A 62 -1.68 3.41 -10.10
C HIS A 62 -2.72 3.26 -8.97
N THR A 63 -3.70 4.16 -8.94
CA THR A 63 -4.68 4.28 -7.84
C THR A 63 -6.13 4.06 -8.25
N GLN A 64 -6.43 3.58 -9.46
CA GLN A 64 -7.82 3.34 -9.87
C GLN A 64 -8.58 2.36 -8.96
N SER A 65 -7.91 1.34 -8.42
CA SER A 65 -8.52 0.40 -7.45
C SER A 65 -8.94 1.10 -6.15
N TRP A 66 -8.22 2.15 -5.75
CA TRP A 66 -8.51 2.96 -4.58
C TRP A 66 -9.67 3.91 -4.85
N ILE A 67 -9.64 4.60 -5.99
CA ILE A 67 -10.66 5.57 -6.42
C ILE A 67 -12.03 4.90 -6.57
N ARG A 68 -12.09 3.65 -7.03
CA ARG A 68 -13.35 2.88 -7.08
C ARG A 68 -13.98 2.68 -5.71
N GLY A 69 -13.16 2.54 -4.65
CA GLY A 69 -13.62 2.42 -3.28
C GLY A 69 -13.92 3.76 -2.61
N TYR A 70 -13.13 4.78 -2.95
CA TYR A 70 -13.22 6.14 -2.40
C TYR A 70 -13.12 7.16 -3.55
N PRO A 71 -14.25 7.45 -4.23
CA PRO A 71 -14.26 8.39 -5.36
C PRO A 71 -13.77 9.79 -5.01
N GLU A 72 -13.83 10.18 -3.73
CA GLU A 72 -13.33 11.46 -3.21
C GLU A 72 -11.79 11.61 -3.32
N LEU A 73 -11.07 10.53 -3.63
CA LEU A 73 -9.64 10.57 -3.88
C LEU A 73 -9.29 11.06 -5.29
N GLN A 74 -10.23 11.02 -6.23
CA GLN A 74 -9.98 11.33 -7.63
C GLN A 74 -9.63 12.81 -7.82
N GLY A 75 -8.56 13.09 -8.57
CA GLY A 75 -8.22 14.43 -9.03
C GLY A 75 -8.82 14.78 -10.38
N ASP A 76 -8.59 16.03 -10.79
CA ASP A 76 -8.97 16.55 -12.12
C ASP A 76 -8.23 15.78 -13.24
N ALA A 77 -7.06 15.25 -12.88
CA ALA A 77 -6.24 14.34 -13.63
C ALA A 77 -6.98 13.00 -13.81
N GLN A 78 -7.47 12.70 -15.02
CA GLN A 78 -8.21 11.46 -15.26
C GLN A 78 -7.35 10.24 -14.83
N TYR A 79 -7.87 9.43 -13.91
CA TYR A 79 -7.25 8.22 -13.34
C TYR A 79 -6.27 8.38 -12.17
N TRP A 80 -5.89 9.60 -11.77
CA TRP A 80 -4.95 9.82 -10.67
C TRP A 80 -5.63 10.34 -9.40
N MET A 81 -5.02 10.08 -8.24
CA MET A 81 -5.44 10.74 -7.00
C MET A 81 -5.17 12.25 -7.07
N ASP A 82 -5.94 13.05 -6.34
CA ASP A 82 -5.66 14.47 -6.10
C ASP A 82 -4.65 14.65 -4.95
N PRO A 83 -3.37 14.95 -5.22
CA PRO A 83 -2.38 15.18 -4.17
C PRO A 83 -2.57 16.53 -3.46
N THR A 84 -3.44 17.43 -3.95
CA THR A 84 -3.68 18.75 -3.36
C THR A 84 -4.73 18.70 -2.25
N SER A 85 -5.70 17.77 -2.36
CA SER A 85 -6.75 17.52 -1.37
C SER A 85 -6.21 17.11 0.00
N ASN A 86 -6.69 17.78 1.06
CA ASN A 86 -6.38 17.39 2.44
C ASN A 86 -6.97 16.02 2.79
N PHE A 87 -8.13 15.67 2.22
CA PHE A 87 -8.73 14.35 2.41
C PHE A 87 -7.81 13.26 1.86
N THR A 88 -7.27 13.44 0.65
CA THR A 88 -6.34 12.47 0.03
C THR A 88 -5.08 12.31 0.87
N LYS A 89 -4.46 13.42 1.31
CA LYS A 89 -3.26 13.37 2.17
C LYS A 89 -3.52 12.61 3.47
N ASP A 90 -4.60 12.95 4.17
CA ASP A 90 -4.96 12.31 5.43
C ASP A 90 -5.28 10.81 5.24
N PHE A 91 -5.94 10.46 4.14
CA PHE A 91 -6.28 9.08 3.82
C PHE A 91 -5.04 8.25 3.48
N VAL A 92 -4.19 8.73 2.58
CA VAL A 92 -2.94 8.06 2.20
C VAL A 92 -2.03 7.88 3.41
N VAL A 93 -1.85 8.90 4.24
CA VAL A 93 -1.05 8.81 5.48
C VAL A 93 -1.59 7.72 6.42
N LYS A 94 -2.91 7.61 6.58
CA LYS A 94 -3.52 6.54 7.40
C LYS A 94 -3.25 5.15 6.83
N VAL A 95 -3.47 4.95 5.53
CA VAL A 95 -3.23 3.65 4.88
C VAL A 95 -1.75 3.27 4.96
N VAL A 96 -0.84 4.17 4.60
CA VAL A 96 0.61 3.97 4.69
C VAL A 96 1.04 3.65 6.12
N THR A 97 0.51 4.38 7.12
CA THR A 97 0.81 4.11 8.54
C THR A 97 0.36 2.72 8.96
N ASP A 98 -0.83 2.28 8.54
CA ASP A 98 -1.34 0.95 8.87
C ASP A 98 -0.53 -0.16 8.19
N VAL A 99 -0.06 0.05 6.96
CA VAL A 99 0.82 -0.88 6.25
C VAL A 99 2.20 -0.94 6.92
N VAL A 100 2.78 0.21 7.28
CA VAL A 100 4.02 0.26 8.08
C VAL A 100 3.85 -0.49 9.40
N ASN A 101 2.73 -0.32 10.09
CA ASN A 101 2.45 -1.05 11.34
C ASN A 101 2.26 -2.56 11.11
N LEU A 102 1.64 -2.96 10.01
CA LEU A 102 1.49 -4.37 9.65
C LEU A 102 2.84 -5.05 9.39
N PHE A 103 3.73 -4.37 8.67
CA PHE A 103 5.05 -4.91 8.31
C PHE A 103 6.08 -4.79 9.45
N TYR A 104 6.03 -3.71 10.24
CA TYR A 104 7.09 -3.33 11.20
C TYR A 104 6.60 -3.04 12.62
N GLY A 105 5.31 -2.93 12.86
CA GLY A 105 4.73 -2.48 14.14
C GLY A 105 4.73 -3.52 15.24
N ASN A 106 5.04 -4.79 14.96
CA ASN A 106 5.04 -5.86 15.95
C ASN A 106 6.34 -5.88 16.77
N LYS A 107 6.56 -4.81 17.54
CA LYS A 107 7.74 -4.61 18.40
C LYS A 107 7.73 -5.45 19.70
N ASN A 108 6.62 -6.13 20.00
CA ASN A 108 6.48 -6.97 21.21
C ASN A 108 7.06 -8.39 21.06
N SER A 109 7.55 -8.75 19.87
CA SER A 109 8.43 -9.92 19.70
C SER A 109 9.83 -9.41 19.42
N ASN A 110 10.77 -9.69 20.31
CA ASN A 110 12.21 -9.50 20.13
C ASN A 110 12.81 -10.32 18.95
N GLU A 111 12.03 -10.66 17.93
CA GLU A 111 12.38 -11.67 16.92
C GLU A 111 11.99 -11.31 15.48
N ALA A 112 11.21 -10.24 15.22
CA ALA A 112 10.65 -10.00 13.89
C ALA A 112 11.31 -8.90 13.05
N TYR A 113 12.00 -7.93 13.65
CA TYR A 113 12.61 -6.83 12.88
C TYR A 113 13.82 -6.22 13.60
N ASN A 114 15.00 -6.29 12.96
CA ASN A 114 16.26 -5.75 13.51
C ASN A 114 16.92 -4.76 12.53
N GLY A 115 16.13 -4.13 11.65
CA GLY A 115 16.62 -3.29 10.56
C GLY A 115 15.75 -2.06 10.28
N GLU A 116 16.17 -1.28 9.29
CA GLU A 116 15.49 -0.04 8.86
C GLU A 116 14.09 -0.32 8.32
N CYS A 117 13.09 0.40 8.85
CA CYS A 117 11.72 0.44 8.32
C CYS A 117 11.71 1.24 7.02
N VAL A 118 11.55 0.56 5.88
CA VAL A 118 11.54 1.18 4.55
C VAL A 118 10.23 0.81 3.87
N ILE A 119 9.50 1.80 3.38
CA ILE A 119 8.33 1.62 2.53
C ILE A 119 8.59 2.32 1.20
N HIS A 120 8.23 1.69 0.10
CA HIS A 120 8.24 2.33 -1.22
C HIS A 120 6.88 3.01 -1.43
N LEU A 121 6.90 4.26 -1.90
CA LEU A 121 5.67 5.03 -2.11
C LEU A 121 5.26 5.11 -3.60
N GLY A 122 5.97 4.38 -4.46
CA GLY A 122 5.81 4.46 -5.92
C GLY A 122 6.21 5.83 -6.43
N GLY A 123 5.26 6.52 -7.07
CA GLY A 123 5.43 7.87 -7.60
C GLY A 123 5.85 7.93 -9.07
N ASP A 124 5.76 6.80 -9.76
CA ASP A 124 5.94 6.66 -11.19
C ASP A 124 4.71 7.11 -11.99
N GLU A 125 4.90 7.25 -13.30
CA GLU A 125 3.84 7.54 -14.29
C GLU A 125 2.93 8.75 -14.01
N THR A 126 3.45 9.79 -13.35
CA THR A 126 2.70 11.03 -13.02
C THR A 126 2.84 12.17 -14.05
N TRP A 127 3.34 11.87 -15.25
CA TRP A 127 3.63 12.89 -16.27
C TRP A 127 2.35 13.60 -16.73
N ASP A 128 2.36 14.93 -16.69
CA ASP A 128 1.28 15.83 -17.13
C ASP A 128 -0.07 15.69 -16.39
N ALA A 129 -0.13 14.92 -15.29
CA ALA A 129 -1.38 14.62 -14.59
C ALA A 129 -2.15 15.88 -14.13
N TRP A 130 -1.46 16.92 -13.64
CA TRP A 130 -2.11 18.13 -13.09
C TRP A 130 -1.72 19.43 -13.80
N ASN A 131 -1.28 19.36 -15.07
CA ASN A 131 -0.98 20.53 -15.88
C ASN A 131 -2.27 21.08 -16.51
N PHE A 132 -2.99 21.91 -15.75
CA PHE A 132 -4.16 22.68 -16.22
C PHE A 132 -3.82 24.11 -16.63
#